data_AF-A0A2M7TFB4-F1
#
_entry.id   AF-A0A2M7TFB4-F1
#
_cell.length_a   1.000
_cell.length_b   1.000
_cell.length_c   1.000
_cell.angle_alpha   90.00
_cell.angle_beta   90.00
_cell.angle_gamma   90.00
#
_symmetry.space_group_name_H-M   'P 1'
#
loop_
_entity.id
_entity.type
_entity.pdbx_description
1 polymer ?
#
loop_
_entity_poly.entity_id
_entity_poly.type
_entity_poly.pdbx_seq_one_letter_code
_entity_poly.pdbx_strand_id
1 'polypeptide(L)'
;MFSRIIGIILRPFAGIIRYGALKIMKRFRAPDDKRPVIAASDHILNEMVLPSVFRTFQENRFRELASFKKLPVSEHDRIFNELEVAGICLAIFYLRAIKSAQPKDYHFWQDTEEHLPKQLQRTLMSYGVASSNAKLMRELIDIRREEYEKIAEHVWDASTHYKPEFRDLPPEMKIFAARVQAAAVCATDHIRRGKISENDPLIKYLVNWLMLLHKKIRKFVNNL
;
A
#
# COMPACT_ATOMS: atom_id res chain seq x y z
N MET A 1 -28.09 15.78 -19.96
CA MET A 1 -26.82 16.07 -20.68
C MET A 1 -25.86 16.94 -19.85
N PHE A 2 -26.33 18.00 -19.18
CA PHE A 2 -25.50 18.88 -18.35
C PHE A 2 -24.71 18.19 -17.22
N SER A 3 -25.28 17.18 -16.54
CA SER A 3 -24.60 16.45 -15.45
C SER A 3 -23.40 15.60 -15.92
N ARG A 4 -23.44 15.08 -17.16
CA ARG A 4 -22.32 14.31 -17.75
C ARG A 4 -21.16 15.23 -18.16
N ILE A 5 -21.45 16.43 -18.64
CA ILE A 5 -20.44 17.42 -19.05
C ILE A 5 -19.75 18.00 -17.81
N ILE A 6 -20.51 18.32 -16.76
CA ILE A 6 -19.97 18.75 -15.45
C ILE A 6 -19.09 17.65 -14.83
N GLY A 7 -19.50 16.38 -14.92
CA GLY A 7 -18.70 15.25 -14.43
C GLY A 7 -17.37 15.02 -15.17
N ILE A 8 -17.26 15.43 -16.43
CA ILE A 8 -16.02 15.37 -17.22
C ILE A 8 -15.12 16.57 -16.90
N ILE A 9 -15.69 17.77 -16.75
CA ILE A 9 -14.96 19.01 -16.43
C ILE A 9 -14.44 19.01 -14.99
N LEU A 10 -15.22 18.48 -14.03
CA LEU A 10 -14.81 18.37 -12.63
C LEU A 10 -13.96 17.14 -12.34
N ARG A 11 -13.85 16.17 -13.25
CA ARG A 11 -13.04 14.95 -13.05
C ARG A 11 -11.59 15.21 -12.62
N PRO A 12 -10.84 16.16 -13.23
CA PRO A 12 -9.49 16.51 -12.75
C PRO A 12 -9.50 17.26 -11.40
N PHE A 13 -10.59 17.95 -11.06
CA PHE A 13 -10.74 18.65 -9.77
C PHE A 13 -11.36 17.77 -8.68
N ALA A 14 -11.94 16.61 -9.03
CA ALA A 14 -12.63 15.72 -8.12
C ALA A 14 -11.69 15.21 -7.02
N GLY A 15 -10.42 14.96 -7.33
CA GLY A 15 -9.41 14.60 -6.35
C GLY A 15 -9.14 15.72 -5.33
N ILE A 16 -9.02 16.97 -5.80
CA ILE A 16 -8.79 18.15 -4.94
C ILE A 16 -10.02 18.44 -4.08
N ILE A 17 -11.22 18.37 -4.66
CA ILE A 17 -12.50 18.58 -3.96
C ILE A 17 -12.72 17.48 -2.92
N ARG A 18 -12.48 16.21 -3.26
CA ARG A 18 -12.54 15.07 -2.31
C ARG A 18 -11.54 15.25 -1.17
N TYR A 19 -10.32 15.68 -1.48
CA TYR A 19 -9.29 15.92 -0.49
C TYR A 19 -9.65 17.08 0.46
N GLY A 20 -10.15 18.19 -0.07
CA GLY A 20 -10.65 19.32 0.73
C GLY A 20 -11.83 18.93 1.62
N ALA A 21 -12.78 18.17 1.08
CA ALA A 21 -13.90 17.62 1.84
C ALA A 21 -13.42 16.69 2.97
N LEU A 22 -12.44 15.83 2.71
CA LEU A 22 -11.86 14.94 3.72
C LEU A 22 -11.21 15.72 4.87
N LYS A 23 -10.49 16.80 4.57
CA LYS A 23 -9.88 17.67 5.59
C LYS A 23 -10.93 18.32 6.50
N ILE A 24 -12.04 18.78 5.91
CA ILE A 24 -13.18 19.34 6.67
C ILE A 24 -13.83 18.23 7.51
N MET A 25 -14.12 17.06 6.93
CA MET A 25 -14.73 15.93 7.63
C MET A 25 -13.88 15.47 8.82
N LYS A 26 -12.56 15.37 8.67
CA LYS A 26 -11.65 15.02 9.76
C LYS A 26 -11.70 16.06 10.88
N ARG A 27 -11.66 17.36 10.54
CA ARG A 27 -11.64 18.46 11.52
C ARG A 27 -12.91 18.54 12.36
N PHE A 28 -14.07 18.26 11.77
CA PHE A 28 -15.38 18.38 12.44
C PHE A 28 -16.00 17.02 12.77
N ARG A 29 -15.19 15.95 12.86
CA ARG A 29 -15.70 14.60 13.13
C ARG A 29 -16.25 14.49 14.55
N ALA A 30 -17.40 13.83 14.67
CA ALA A 30 -17.83 13.27 15.95
C ALA A 30 -16.96 12.04 16.30
N PRO A 31 -16.82 11.68 17.60
CA PRO A 31 -16.01 10.52 18.01
C PRO A 31 -16.38 9.19 17.34
N ASP A 32 -17.64 9.01 16.96
CA ASP A 32 -18.20 7.80 16.33
C ASP A 32 -18.30 7.90 14.80
N ASP A 33 -17.94 9.04 14.21
CA ASP A 33 -18.05 9.25 12.77
C ASP A 33 -16.94 8.51 12.01
N LYS A 34 -17.32 7.41 11.37
CA LYS A 34 -16.41 6.59 10.54
C LYS A 34 -16.22 7.12 9.11
N ARG A 35 -16.98 8.13 8.67
CA ARG A 35 -16.88 8.66 7.29
C ARG A 35 -15.48 9.17 6.94
N PRO A 36 -14.77 9.92 7.81
CA PRO A 36 -13.40 10.37 7.53
C PRO A 36 -12.43 9.19 7.37
N VAL A 37 -12.57 8.14 8.18
CA VAL A 37 -11.75 6.92 8.10
C VAL A 37 -11.98 6.21 6.77
N ILE A 38 -13.25 5.99 6.40
CA ILE A 38 -13.62 5.34 5.14
C ILE A 38 -13.06 6.15 3.95
N ALA A 39 -13.25 7.47 3.96
CA ALA A 39 -12.77 8.34 2.90
C ALA A 39 -11.24 8.43 2.82
N ALA A 40 -10.52 8.37 3.95
CA ALA A 40 -9.07 8.29 3.97
C ALA A 40 -8.55 6.95 3.44
N SER A 41 -9.13 5.82 3.88
CA SER A 41 -8.81 4.50 3.33
C SER A 41 -9.08 4.43 1.83
N ASP A 42 -10.22 4.97 1.38
CA ASP A 42 -10.60 5.04 -0.03
C ASP A 42 -9.58 5.84 -0.85
N HIS A 43 -9.20 7.01 -0.36
CA HIS A 43 -8.22 7.87 -1.03
C HIS A 43 -6.83 7.21 -1.11
N ILE A 44 -6.34 6.63 -0.01
CA ILE A 44 -5.07 5.90 -0.01
C ILE A 44 -5.12 4.75 -1.02
N LEU A 45 -6.19 3.96 -1.01
CA LEU A 45 -6.31 2.81 -1.89
C LEU A 45 -6.46 3.21 -3.36
N ASN A 46 -7.52 3.96 -3.68
CA ASN A 46 -7.97 4.19 -5.06
C ASN A 46 -7.19 5.30 -5.77
N GLU A 47 -6.64 6.28 -5.04
CA GLU A 47 -5.90 7.40 -5.65
C GLU A 47 -4.37 7.22 -5.56
N MET A 48 -3.87 6.32 -4.69
CA MET A 48 -2.43 6.11 -4.51
C MET A 48 -1.99 4.68 -4.80
N VAL A 49 -2.49 3.71 -4.04
CA VAL A 49 -2.01 2.32 -4.09
C VAL A 49 -2.36 1.67 -5.43
N LEU A 50 -3.63 1.52 -5.76
CA LEU A 50 -4.06 0.82 -6.99
C LEU A 50 -3.52 1.48 -8.26
N PRO A 51 -3.52 2.82 -8.42
CA PRO A 51 -2.88 3.44 -9.57
C PRO A 51 -1.36 3.22 -9.62
N SER A 52 -0.69 3.11 -8.47
CA SER A 52 0.74 2.77 -8.41
C SER A 52 1.00 1.34 -8.83
N VAL A 53 0.19 0.40 -8.33
CA VAL A 53 0.26 -1.02 -8.69
C VAL A 53 0.04 -1.22 -10.18
N PHE A 54 -1.02 -0.63 -10.74
CA PHE A 54 -1.35 -0.75 -12.16
C PHE A 54 -0.25 -0.19 -13.06
N ARG A 55 0.29 0.98 -12.74
CA ARG A 55 1.43 1.54 -13.49
C ARG A 55 2.65 0.64 -13.45
N THR A 56 3.01 0.12 -12.28
CA THR A 56 4.13 -0.82 -12.11
C THR A 56 3.91 -2.10 -12.91
N PHE A 57 2.73 -2.68 -12.83
CA PHE A 57 2.37 -3.89 -13.57
C PHE A 57 2.45 -3.71 -15.09
N GLN A 58 2.18 -2.50 -15.60
CA GLN A 58 2.30 -2.17 -17.02
C GLN A 58 3.73 -1.82 -17.45
N GLU A 59 4.62 -1.49 -16.52
CA GLU A 59 5.97 -1.03 -16.84
C GLU A 59 6.81 -2.16 -17.48
N ASN A 60 7.39 -1.88 -18.64
CA ASN A 60 8.22 -2.85 -19.38
C ASN A 60 9.36 -3.41 -18.53
N ARG A 61 10.02 -2.55 -17.75
CA ARG A 61 11.12 -2.96 -16.86
C ARG A 61 10.66 -3.95 -15.80
N PHE A 62 9.53 -3.71 -15.16
CA PHE A 62 8.98 -4.65 -14.18
C PHE A 62 8.63 -5.98 -14.85
N ARG A 63 7.93 -5.94 -15.99
CA ARG A 63 7.54 -7.13 -16.74
C ARG A 63 8.72 -7.99 -17.18
N GLU A 64 9.83 -7.35 -17.54
CA GLU A 64 11.09 -8.02 -17.84
C GLU A 64 11.69 -8.69 -16.60
N LEU A 65 11.83 -7.95 -15.49
CA LEU A 65 12.37 -8.47 -14.23
C LEU A 65 11.55 -9.65 -13.68
N ALA A 66 10.22 -9.56 -13.80
CA ALA A 66 9.26 -10.60 -13.41
C ALA A 66 9.03 -11.66 -14.51
N SER A 67 9.79 -11.62 -15.62
CA SER A 67 9.80 -12.65 -16.67
C SER A 67 8.44 -12.93 -17.34
N PHE A 68 7.58 -11.91 -17.50
CA PHE A 68 6.20 -12.06 -18.00
C PHE A 68 6.13 -12.79 -19.34
N LYS A 69 7.09 -12.57 -20.25
CA LYS A 69 7.13 -13.22 -21.58
C LYS A 69 7.19 -14.74 -21.52
N LYS A 70 7.66 -15.32 -20.40
CA LYS A 70 7.80 -16.77 -20.19
C LYS A 70 6.66 -17.36 -19.37
N LEU A 71 5.72 -16.54 -18.92
CA LEU A 71 4.67 -16.93 -17.98
C LEU A 71 3.30 -16.94 -18.67
N PRO A 72 2.42 -17.89 -18.32
CA PRO A 72 1.03 -17.85 -18.78
C PRO A 72 0.28 -16.68 -18.15
N VAL A 73 -0.83 -16.26 -18.78
CA VAL A 73 -1.65 -15.11 -18.33
C VAL A 73 -2.11 -15.26 -16.87
N SER A 74 -2.46 -16.48 -16.45
CA SER A 74 -2.86 -16.74 -15.05
C SER A 74 -1.78 -16.38 -14.02
N GLU A 75 -0.50 -16.47 -14.39
CA GLU A 75 0.59 -16.02 -13.52
C GLU A 75 0.69 -14.49 -13.48
N HIS A 76 0.29 -13.80 -14.55
CA HIS A 76 0.27 -12.33 -14.55
C HIS A 76 -0.76 -11.82 -13.55
N ASP A 77 -1.95 -12.41 -13.50
CA ASP A 77 -2.99 -12.06 -12.53
C ASP A 77 -2.52 -12.29 -11.09
N ARG A 78 -1.85 -13.44 -10.84
CA ARG A 78 -1.24 -13.72 -9.54
C ARG A 78 -0.19 -12.67 -9.16
N ILE A 79 0.71 -12.32 -10.08
CA ILE A 79 1.73 -11.28 -9.85
C ILE A 79 1.09 -9.92 -9.58
N PHE A 80 -0.01 -9.59 -10.26
CA PHE A 80 -0.77 -8.39 -9.98
C PHE A 80 -1.29 -8.37 -8.54
N ASN A 81 -1.87 -9.47 -8.08
CA ASN A 81 -2.33 -9.61 -6.68
C ASN A 81 -1.17 -9.44 -5.68
N GLU A 82 0.02 -9.97 -5.97
CA GLU A 82 1.20 -9.76 -5.11
C GLU A 82 1.61 -8.28 -5.02
N LEU A 83 1.52 -7.54 -6.12
CA LEU A 83 1.76 -6.09 -6.09
C LEU A 83 0.69 -5.35 -5.28
N GLU A 84 -0.59 -5.70 -5.43
CA GLU A 84 -1.67 -5.10 -4.65
C GLU A 84 -1.45 -5.30 -3.15
N VAL A 85 -1.14 -6.55 -2.75
CA VAL A 85 -0.90 -6.90 -1.36
C VAL A 85 0.33 -6.16 -0.81
N ALA A 86 1.44 -6.15 -1.54
CA ALA A 86 2.64 -5.42 -1.11
C ALA A 86 2.39 -3.91 -0.94
N GLY A 87 1.62 -3.31 -1.86
CA GLY A 87 1.26 -1.89 -1.79
C GLY A 87 0.35 -1.56 -0.61
N ILE A 88 -0.60 -2.43 -0.28
CA ILE A 88 -1.49 -2.26 0.88
C ILE A 88 -0.75 -2.48 2.19
N CYS A 89 0.08 -3.53 2.28
CA CYS A 89 0.92 -3.78 3.45
C CYS A 89 1.84 -2.59 3.74
N LEU A 90 2.43 -1.97 2.71
CA LEU A 90 3.20 -0.74 2.87
C LEU A 90 2.38 0.39 3.51
N ALA A 91 1.16 0.62 3.02
CA ALA A 91 0.29 1.64 3.58
C ALA A 91 -0.02 1.37 5.05
N ILE A 92 -0.36 0.13 5.40
CA ILE A 92 -0.59 -0.33 6.77
C ILE A 92 0.65 -0.08 7.64
N PHE A 93 1.83 -0.51 7.19
CA PHE A 93 3.08 -0.34 7.94
C PHE A 93 3.43 1.13 8.17
N TYR A 94 3.18 1.99 7.18
CA TYR A 94 3.42 3.41 7.33
C TYR A 94 2.45 4.05 8.34
N LEU A 95 1.15 3.74 8.24
CA LEU A 95 0.15 4.25 9.19
C LEU A 95 0.44 3.78 10.62
N ARG A 96 0.86 2.51 10.77
CA ARG A 96 1.29 1.95 12.05
C ARG A 96 2.50 2.67 12.63
N ALA A 97 3.45 3.09 11.80
CA ALA A 97 4.64 3.82 12.22
C ALA A 97 4.32 5.28 12.59
N ILE A 98 3.42 5.94 11.85
CA ILE A 98 3.15 7.37 12.02
C ILE A 98 2.13 7.68 13.12
N LYS A 99 1.26 6.74 13.50
CA LYS A 99 0.23 7.00 14.52
C LYS A 99 0.84 7.43 15.87
N SER A 100 1.97 6.84 16.28
CA SER A 100 2.70 7.25 17.49
C SER A 100 3.32 8.65 17.37
N ALA A 101 3.71 9.05 16.16
CA ALA A 101 4.25 10.38 15.88
C ALA A 101 3.18 11.48 15.76
N GLN A 102 1.88 11.11 15.73
CA GLN A 102 0.76 12.04 15.66
C GLN A 102 -0.28 11.74 16.75
N PRO A 103 -0.01 12.04 18.04
CA PRO A 103 -0.88 11.67 19.16
C PRO A 103 -2.33 12.17 19.01
N LYS A 104 -2.52 13.36 18.44
CA LYS A 104 -3.85 13.96 18.22
C LYS A 104 -4.71 13.17 17.23
N ASP A 105 -4.07 12.47 16.30
CA ASP A 105 -4.72 11.69 15.25
C ASP A 105 -4.47 10.17 15.41
N TYR A 106 -3.97 9.74 16.58
CA TYR A 106 -3.59 8.35 16.82
C TYR A 106 -4.71 7.37 16.43
N HIS A 107 -5.90 7.55 17.01
CA HIS A 107 -7.06 6.69 16.75
C HIS A 107 -7.55 6.80 15.31
N PHE A 108 -7.44 7.98 14.69
CA PHE A 108 -7.82 8.15 13.29
C PHE A 108 -6.95 7.28 12.36
N TRP A 109 -5.63 7.31 12.55
CA TRP A 109 -4.72 6.53 11.74
C TRP A 109 -4.75 5.04 12.09
N GLN A 110 -5.01 4.69 13.35
CA GLN A 110 -5.29 3.31 13.74
C GLN A 110 -6.52 2.76 13.02
N ASP A 111 -7.65 3.47 13.07
CA ASP A 111 -8.88 3.02 12.41
C ASP A 111 -8.70 2.95 10.88
N THR A 112 -7.94 3.88 10.30
CA THR A 112 -7.63 3.89 8.86
C THR A 112 -6.76 2.70 8.46
N GLU A 113 -5.75 2.38 9.28
CA GLU A 113 -4.89 1.20 9.14
C GLU A 113 -5.72 -0.09 9.12
N GLU A 114 -6.59 -0.27 10.12
CA GLU A 114 -7.44 -1.46 10.28
C GLU A 114 -8.49 -1.58 9.17
N HIS A 115 -8.97 -0.45 8.62
CA HIS A 115 -10.01 -0.44 7.61
C HIS A 115 -9.50 -0.69 6.18
N LEU A 116 -8.20 -0.50 5.89
CA LEU A 116 -7.65 -0.62 4.53
C LEU A 116 -7.94 -1.97 3.83
N PRO A 117 -7.70 -3.15 4.45
CA PRO A 117 -8.00 -4.43 3.80
C PRO A 117 -9.49 -4.59 3.47
N LYS A 118 -10.38 -4.12 4.35
CA LYS A 118 -11.83 -4.13 4.13
C LYS A 118 -12.24 -3.17 3.00
N GLN A 119 -11.53 -2.05 2.86
CA GLN A 119 -11.77 -1.14 1.74
C GLN A 119 -11.39 -1.78 0.41
N LEU A 120 -10.28 -2.53 0.32
CA LEU A 120 -9.95 -3.29 -0.89
C LEU A 120 -11.07 -4.28 -1.23
N GLN A 121 -11.52 -5.07 -0.25
CA GLN A 121 -12.60 -6.03 -0.47
C GLN A 121 -13.84 -5.35 -1.08
N ARG A 122 -14.24 -4.18 -0.56
CA ARG A 122 -15.37 -3.41 -1.10
C ARG A 122 -15.11 -2.89 -2.50
N THR A 123 -13.91 -2.37 -2.76
CA THR A 123 -13.51 -1.89 -4.10
C THR A 123 -13.59 -3.02 -5.13
N LEU A 124 -13.04 -4.20 -4.82
CA LEU A 124 -13.10 -5.37 -5.71
C LEU A 124 -14.55 -5.78 -5.99
N MET A 125 -15.40 -5.84 -4.95
CA MET A 125 -16.83 -6.13 -5.15
C MET A 125 -17.52 -5.09 -6.04
N SER A 126 -17.13 -3.81 -5.95
CA SER A 126 -17.66 -2.75 -6.83
C SER A 126 -17.24 -2.91 -8.30
N TYR A 127 -16.13 -3.60 -8.55
CA TYR A 127 -15.68 -3.99 -9.90
C TYR A 127 -16.33 -5.29 -10.39
N GLY A 128 -17.24 -5.89 -9.61
CA GLY A 128 -17.94 -7.13 -9.97
C GLY A 128 -17.23 -8.40 -9.53
N VAL A 129 -16.17 -8.32 -8.72
CA VAL A 129 -15.53 -9.52 -8.15
C VAL A 129 -16.49 -10.19 -7.16
N ALA A 130 -16.64 -11.51 -7.26
CA ALA A 130 -17.45 -12.29 -6.33
C ALA A 130 -17.01 -12.05 -4.87
N SER A 131 -17.97 -11.95 -3.94
CA SER A 131 -17.71 -11.64 -2.54
C SER A 131 -16.74 -12.63 -1.87
N SER A 132 -16.78 -13.90 -2.25
CA SER A 132 -15.84 -14.94 -1.83
C SER A 132 -14.40 -14.63 -2.26
N ASN A 133 -14.18 -14.28 -3.53
CA ASN A 133 -12.86 -13.93 -4.05
C ASN A 133 -12.32 -12.63 -3.45
N ALA A 134 -13.19 -11.62 -3.27
CA ALA A 134 -12.81 -10.38 -2.60
C ALA A 134 -12.43 -10.61 -1.12
N LYS A 135 -13.08 -11.57 -0.45
CA LYS A 135 -12.72 -12.00 0.90
C LYS A 135 -11.36 -12.69 0.93
N LEU A 136 -11.07 -13.57 -0.04
CA LEU A 136 -9.76 -14.22 -0.15
C LEU A 136 -8.62 -13.22 -0.31
N MET A 137 -8.82 -12.13 -1.06
CA MET A 137 -7.80 -11.06 -1.16
C MET A 137 -7.52 -10.38 0.18
N ARG A 138 -8.55 -10.21 1.02
CA ARG A 138 -8.36 -9.68 2.38
C ARG A 138 -7.56 -10.65 3.25
N GLU A 139 -7.91 -11.94 3.21
CA GLU A 139 -7.18 -12.99 3.94
C GLU A 139 -5.73 -13.10 3.47
N LEU A 140 -5.48 -12.93 2.17
CA LEU A 140 -4.14 -12.90 1.60
C LEU A 140 -3.32 -11.72 2.14
N ILE A 141 -3.92 -10.53 2.28
CA ILE A 141 -3.24 -9.38 2.90
C ILE A 141 -2.84 -9.69 4.34
N ASP A 142 -3.72 -10.31 5.13
CA ASP A 142 -3.42 -10.66 6.52
C ASP A 142 -2.25 -11.66 6.59
N ILE A 143 -2.29 -12.74 5.79
CA ILE A 143 -1.21 -13.73 5.70
C ILE A 143 0.12 -13.08 5.32
N ARG A 144 0.12 -12.24 4.27
CA ARG A 144 1.34 -11.59 3.79
C ARG A 144 1.87 -10.56 4.76
N ARG A 145 1.01 -9.84 5.47
CA ARG A 145 1.43 -8.91 6.52
C ARG A 145 2.20 -9.65 7.62
N GLU A 146 1.66 -10.76 8.11
CA GLU A 146 2.32 -11.57 9.14
C GLU A 146 3.66 -12.13 8.66
N GLU A 147 3.73 -12.60 7.42
CA GLU A 147 4.96 -13.07 6.79
C GLU A 147 6.02 -11.96 6.73
N TYR A 148 5.64 -10.78 6.25
CA TYR A 148 6.54 -9.64 6.14
C TYR A 148 7.02 -9.15 7.51
N GLU A 149 6.17 -9.20 8.53
CA GLU A 149 6.55 -8.83 9.90
C GLU A 149 7.59 -9.79 10.49
N LYS A 150 7.41 -11.10 10.31
CA LYS A 150 8.42 -12.10 10.73
C LYS A 150 9.77 -11.87 10.07
N ILE A 151 9.79 -11.62 8.75
CA ILE A 151 11.04 -11.35 8.04
C ILE A 151 11.64 -10.00 8.43
N ALA A 152 10.81 -8.99 8.75
CA ALA A 152 11.30 -7.68 9.17
C ALA A 152 12.09 -7.73 10.48
N GLU A 153 11.75 -8.64 11.41
CA GLU A 153 12.53 -8.89 12.63
C GLU A 153 13.96 -9.34 12.31
N HIS A 154 14.12 -10.26 11.37
CA HIS A 154 15.45 -10.70 10.90
C HIS A 154 16.21 -9.61 10.14
N VAL A 155 15.52 -8.85 9.29
CA VAL A 155 16.11 -7.72 8.56
C VAL A 155 16.57 -6.62 9.52
N TRP A 156 15.83 -6.39 10.61
CA TRP A 156 16.17 -5.44 11.66
C TRP A 156 17.52 -5.79 12.33
N ASP A 157 17.68 -7.05 12.77
CA ASP A 157 18.90 -7.53 13.42
C ASP A 157 20.12 -7.39 12.50
N ALA A 158 19.97 -7.70 11.21
CA ALA A 158 21.04 -7.51 10.25
C ALA A 158 21.31 -6.03 9.96
N SER A 159 20.27 -5.23 9.73
CA SER A 159 20.43 -3.84 9.26
C SER A 159 21.03 -2.90 10.30
N THR A 160 20.76 -3.12 11.60
CA THR A 160 21.40 -2.37 12.70
C THR A 160 22.92 -2.59 12.75
N HIS A 161 23.39 -3.76 12.31
CA HIS A 161 24.81 -4.10 12.24
C HIS A 161 25.49 -3.56 10.97
N TYR A 162 24.81 -3.60 9.81
CA TYR A 162 25.44 -3.40 8.50
C TYR A 162 25.11 -2.08 7.78
N LYS A 163 24.12 -1.30 8.23
CA LYS A 163 23.73 -0.04 7.55
C LYS A 163 23.81 1.18 8.48
N PRO A 164 24.94 1.92 8.47
CA PRO A 164 25.14 3.11 9.29
C PRO A 164 24.05 4.18 9.09
N GLU A 165 23.52 4.30 7.87
CA GLU A 165 22.44 5.21 7.47
C GLU A 165 21.12 5.00 8.22
N PHE A 166 20.92 3.85 8.89
CA PHE A 166 19.76 3.60 9.73
C PHE A 166 19.99 3.86 11.21
N ARG A 167 21.21 4.21 11.64
CA ARG A 167 21.50 4.47 13.06
C ARG A 167 20.74 5.68 13.60
N ASP A 168 20.60 6.72 12.78
CA ASP A 168 20.06 8.02 13.22
C ASP A 168 18.55 8.19 12.97
N LEU A 169 17.87 7.20 12.38
CA LEU A 169 16.43 7.24 12.20
C LEU A 169 15.68 7.04 13.53
N PRO A 170 14.47 7.62 13.72
CA PRO A 170 13.60 7.24 14.82
C PRO A 170 13.29 5.74 14.81
N PRO A 171 13.16 5.06 15.97
CA PRO A 171 12.89 3.63 16.05
C PRO A 171 11.74 3.16 15.15
N GLU A 172 10.63 3.90 15.12
CA GLU A 172 9.44 3.59 14.31
C GLU A 172 9.75 3.64 12.81
N MET A 173 10.58 4.58 12.38
CA MET A 173 10.99 4.74 10.98
C MET A 173 11.98 3.65 10.56
N LYS A 174 12.81 3.15 11.48
CA LYS A 174 13.67 2.01 11.20
C LYS A 174 12.87 0.72 11.07
N ILE A 175 11.91 0.47 11.98
CA ILE A 175 11.00 -0.68 11.88
C ILE A 175 10.22 -0.62 10.57
N PHE A 176 9.73 0.57 10.20
CA PHE A 176 9.11 0.77 8.90
C PHE A 176 10.05 0.42 7.73
N ALA A 177 11.31 0.88 7.75
CA ALA A 177 12.27 0.56 6.71
C ALA A 177 12.56 -0.95 6.60
N ALA A 178 12.67 -1.66 7.74
CA ALA A 178 12.82 -3.12 7.76
C ALA A 178 11.61 -3.83 7.13
N ARG A 179 10.39 -3.38 7.46
CA ARG A 179 9.14 -3.90 6.86
C ARG A 179 9.04 -3.63 5.36
N VAL A 180 9.53 -2.48 4.87
CA VAL A 180 9.59 -2.19 3.43
C VAL A 180 10.52 -3.17 2.71
N GLN A 181 11.69 -3.45 3.29
CA GLN A 181 12.62 -4.41 2.72
C GLN A 181 12.05 -5.84 2.75
N ALA A 182 11.48 -6.25 3.89
CA ALA A 182 10.83 -7.55 4.02
C ALA A 182 9.70 -7.73 2.99
N ALA A 183 8.82 -6.72 2.83
CA ALA A 183 7.76 -6.75 1.83
C ALA A 183 8.31 -6.91 0.40
N ALA A 184 9.40 -6.23 0.05
CA ALA A 184 10.02 -6.36 -1.27
C ALA A 184 10.66 -7.75 -1.49
N VAL A 185 11.33 -8.30 -0.47
CA VAL A 185 11.93 -9.64 -0.53
C VAL A 185 10.85 -10.71 -0.67
N CYS A 186 9.87 -10.73 0.24
CA CYS A 186 8.79 -11.72 0.20
C CYS A 186 7.93 -11.57 -1.06
N ALA A 187 7.59 -10.35 -1.49
CA ALA A 187 6.87 -10.17 -2.76
C ALA A 187 7.69 -10.69 -3.96
N THR A 188 9.02 -10.50 -3.96
CA THR A 188 9.89 -11.11 -4.98
C THR A 188 9.85 -12.62 -4.92
N ASP A 189 9.92 -13.20 -3.72
CA ASP A 189 9.83 -14.64 -3.50
C ASP A 189 8.53 -15.21 -4.04
N HIS A 190 7.39 -14.59 -3.70
CA HIS A 190 6.08 -14.98 -4.23
C HIS A 190 6.01 -14.82 -5.74
N ILE A 191 6.46 -13.69 -6.30
CA ILE A 191 6.48 -13.47 -7.75
C ILE A 191 7.29 -14.56 -8.46
N ARG A 192 8.44 -14.96 -7.89
CA ARG A 192 9.32 -15.99 -8.44
C ARG A 192 9.00 -17.42 -8.01
N ARG A 193 7.97 -17.62 -7.18
CA ARG A 193 7.61 -18.92 -6.59
C ARG A 193 8.78 -19.58 -5.86
N GLY A 194 9.43 -18.87 -4.95
CA GLY A 194 10.55 -19.39 -4.16
C GLY A 194 11.92 -19.36 -4.85
N LYS A 195 11.98 -18.98 -6.13
CA LYS A 195 13.23 -19.01 -6.93
C LYS A 195 13.96 -17.67 -6.90
N ILE A 196 14.17 -17.13 -5.72
CA ILE A 196 14.90 -15.88 -5.50
C ILE A 196 16.41 -16.13 -5.47
N SER A 197 17.21 -15.18 -5.96
CA SER A 197 18.68 -15.21 -5.85
C SER A 197 19.17 -14.10 -4.92
N GLU A 198 20.38 -14.26 -4.36
CA GLU A 198 20.96 -13.35 -3.35
C GLU A 198 21.02 -11.87 -3.81
N ASN A 199 21.11 -11.63 -5.11
CA ASN A 199 21.18 -10.29 -5.71
C ASN A 199 20.04 -10.04 -6.70
N ASP A 200 18.85 -10.58 -6.42
CA ASP A 200 17.75 -10.49 -7.34
C ASP A 200 17.38 -9.03 -7.66
N PRO A 201 17.49 -8.59 -8.93
CA PRO A 201 17.25 -7.18 -9.28
C PRO A 201 15.80 -6.76 -9.07
N LEU A 202 14.85 -7.71 -8.98
CA LEU A 202 13.45 -7.42 -8.68
C LEU A 202 13.28 -6.89 -7.25
N ILE A 203 14.07 -7.34 -6.28
CA ILE A 203 14.00 -6.84 -4.90
C ILE A 203 14.29 -5.33 -4.88
N LYS A 204 15.41 -4.91 -5.49
CA LYS A 204 15.79 -3.50 -5.56
C LYS A 204 14.74 -2.66 -6.28
N TYR A 205 14.16 -3.20 -7.35
CA TYR A 205 13.07 -2.54 -8.07
C TYR A 205 11.85 -2.33 -7.15
N LEU A 206 11.42 -3.39 -6.45
CA LEU A 206 10.25 -3.32 -5.55
C LEU A 206 10.49 -2.40 -4.35
N VAL A 207 11.69 -2.41 -3.74
CA VAL A 207 12.04 -1.45 -2.68
C VAL A 207 11.89 -0.01 -3.19
N ASN A 208 12.42 0.30 -4.38
CA ASN A 208 12.30 1.64 -4.95
C ASN A 208 10.84 2.03 -5.21
N TRP A 209 10.05 1.12 -5.79
CA TRP A 209 8.62 1.34 -6.02
C TRP A 209 7.86 1.59 -4.72
N LEU A 210 8.07 0.77 -3.69
CA LEU A 210 7.45 0.92 -2.37
C LEU A 210 7.86 2.26 -1.73
N MET A 211 9.12 2.67 -1.83
CA MET A 211 9.58 3.96 -1.31
C MET A 211 8.95 5.15 -2.05
N LEU A 212 8.73 5.06 -3.36
CA LEU A 212 8.00 6.08 -4.12
C LEU A 212 6.52 6.15 -3.72
N LEU A 213 5.88 5.01 -3.49
CA LEU A 213 4.50 4.94 -3.00
C LEU A 213 4.40 5.53 -1.58
N HIS A 214 5.33 5.19 -0.69
CA HIS A 214 5.41 5.76 0.65
C HIS A 214 5.51 7.29 0.62
N LYS A 215 6.35 7.87 -0.26
CA LYS A 215 6.44 9.34 -0.41
C LYS A 215 5.08 9.98 -0.71
N LYS A 216 4.24 9.32 -1.54
CA LYS A 216 2.89 9.81 -1.86
C LYS A 216 1.96 9.72 -0.65
N ILE A 217 1.94 8.59 0.04
CA ILE A 217 1.10 8.38 1.23
C ILE A 217 1.51 9.34 2.34
N ARG A 218 2.81 9.48 2.61
CA ARG A 218 3.35 10.44 3.59
C ARG A 218 2.91 11.87 3.29
N LYS A 219 2.99 12.30 2.02
CA LYS A 219 2.53 13.63 1.62
C LYS A 219 1.05 13.83 1.93
N PHE A 220 0.22 12.82 1.70
CA PHE A 220 -1.20 12.88 2.03
C PHE A 220 -1.45 12.96 3.54
N VAL A 221 -0.85 12.06 4.31
CA VAL A 221 -0.96 12.01 5.78
C VAL A 221 -0.54 13.32 6.42
N ASN A 222 0.57 13.92 5.97
CA ASN A 222 1.09 15.17 6.54
C ASN A 222 0.23 16.40 6.23
N ASN A 223 -0.55 16.37 5.15
CA ASN A 223 -1.33 17.53 4.72
C ASN A 223 -2.81 17.47 5.17
N LEU A 224 -3.27 16.28 5.59
CA LEU A 224 -4.65 16.01 5.96
C LEU A 224 -4.97 16.49 7.38
#